data_AF-A0A2D7XFQ3-F1
#
_entry.id   AF-A0A2D7XFQ3-F1
#
_cell.length_a   1.000
_cell.length_b   1.000
_cell.length_c   1.000
_cell.angle_alpha   90.00
_cell.angle_beta   90.00
_cell.angle_gamma   90.00
#
_symmetry.space_group_name_H-M   'P 1'
#
loop_
_entity.id
_entity.type
_entity.pdbx_description
1 polymer ?
#
loop_
_entity_poly.entity_id
_entity_poly.type
_entity_poly.pdbx_seq_one_letter_code
_entity_poly.pdbx_strand_id
1 'polypeptide(L)'
;MFLENLTKLEKNLWNSHVEFMGVDNDMAEMYAEDRNDVIEVKDRFNRGHMGSLRTFIERMDTHPREGVVLALAADLGEDWVLKNLGYEVRV
;
A
#
# COMPACT_ATOMS: atom_id res chain seq x y z
N MET A 1 -13.87 4.59 6.93
CA MET A 1 -13.45 5.68 6.03
C MET A 1 -13.07 5.04 4.69
N PHE A 2 -13.33 5.69 3.57
CA PHE A 2 -12.88 5.19 2.26
C PHE A 2 -11.50 5.77 1.95
N LEU A 3 -10.52 4.90 1.69
CA LEU A 3 -9.15 5.26 1.29
C LEU A 3 -9.05 5.19 -0.23
N GLU A 4 -9.30 6.32 -0.90
CA GLU A 4 -9.44 6.39 -2.35
C GLU A 4 -8.13 6.08 -3.07
N ASN A 5 -7.04 6.74 -2.67
CA ASN A 5 -5.74 6.58 -3.29
C ASN A 5 -5.15 5.20 -2.97
N LEU A 6 -5.36 4.68 -1.76
CA LEU A 6 -4.93 3.32 -1.43
C LEU A 6 -5.70 2.26 -2.22
N THR A 7 -7.00 2.49 -2.46
CA THR A 7 -7.81 1.62 -3.33
C THR A 7 -7.42 1.74 -4.81
N LYS A 8 -6.98 2.92 -5.26
CA LYS A 8 -6.42 3.11 -6.60
C LYS A 8 -5.11 2.34 -6.78
N LEU A 9 -4.22 2.36 -5.79
CA LEU A 9 -2.99 1.58 -5.79
C LEU A 9 -3.27 0.07 -5.91
N GLU A 10 -4.19 -0.46 -5.10
CA GLU A 10 -4.62 -1.86 -5.18
C GLU A 10 -5.07 -2.25 -6.60
N LYS A 11 -5.86 -1.39 -7.25
CA LYS A 11 -6.35 -1.62 -8.63
C LYS A 11 -5.21 -1.56 -9.66
N ASN A 12 -4.26 -0.65 -9.50
CA ASN A 12 -3.13 -0.54 -10.41
C ASN A 12 -2.24 -1.79 -10.35
N LEU A 13 -1.97 -2.29 -9.14
CA LEU A 13 -1.20 -3.53 -8.95
C LEU A 13 -1.93 -4.74 -9.55
N TRP A 14 -3.28 -4.79 -9.44
CA TRP A 14 -4.07 -5.81 -10.14
C TRP A 14 -3.93 -5.73 -11.67
N ASN A 15 -3.96 -4.52 -12.23
CA ASN A 15 -3.79 -4.34 -13.67
C ASN A 15 -2.40 -4.80 -14.13
N SER A 16 -1.35 -4.48 -13.36
CA SER A 16 0.01 -4.96 -13.64
C SER A 16 0.11 -6.49 -13.54
N HIS A 17 -0.50 -7.10 -12.53
CA HIS A 17 -0.59 -8.57 -12.44
C HIS A 17 -1.21 -9.18 -13.70
N VAL A 18 -2.35 -8.64 -14.16
CA VAL A 18 -3.04 -9.12 -15.37
C VAL A 18 -2.20 -8.90 -16.63
N GLU A 19 -1.45 -7.80 -16.72
CA GLU A 19 -0.56 -7.50 -17.85
C GLU A 19 0.56 -8.53 -18.01
N PHE A 20 1.15 -8.95 -16.89
CA PHE A 20 2.26 -9.92 -16.89
C PHE A 20 1.80 -11.38 -16.89
N MET A 21 0.54 -11.67 -16.54
CA MET A 21 0.00 -13.02 -16.54
C MET A 21 0.12 -13.68 -17.93
N GLY A 22 0.81 -14.81 -18.01
CA GLY A 22 1.04 -15.52 -19.28
C GLY A 22 2.15 -14.94 -20.15
N VAL A 23 2.79 -13.84 -19.73
CA VAL A 23 3.99 -13.26 -20.36
C VAL A 23 5.21 -13.50 -19.47
N ASP A 24 5.11 -13.10 -18.21
CA ASP A 24 6.12 -13.29 -17.16
C ASP A 24 5.38 -13.59 -15.84
N ASN A 25 5.24 -14.88 -15.53
CA ASN A 25 4.44 -15.30 -14.38
C ASN A 25 5.09 -14.91 -13.05
N ASP A 26 6.42 -14.89 -12.97
CA ASP A 26 7.13 -14.51 -11.74
C ASP A 26 6.85 -13.02 -11.45
N MET A 27 6.91 -12.17 -12.48
CA MET A 27 6.56 -10.76 -12.34
C MET A 27 5.07 -10.54 -12.01
N ALA A 28 4.18 -11.34 -12.60
CA ALA A 28 2.76 -11.29 -12.27
C ALA A 28 2.53 -11.66 -10.80
N GLU A 29 3.21 -12.68 -10.28
CA GLU A 29 3.11 -13.09 -8.88
C GLU A 29 3.62 -12.00 -7.94
N MET A 30 4.75 -11.34 -8.26
CA MET A 30 5.23 -10.19 -7.48
C MET A 30 4.18 -9.09 -7.34
N TYR A 31 3.50 -8.71 -8.45
CA TYR A 31 2.44 -7.70 -8.38
C TYR A 31 1.19 -8.17 -7.61
N ALA A 32 0.90 -9.47 -7.61
CA ALA A 32 -0.17 -10.03 -6.79
C ALA A 32 0.18 -9.98 -5.30
N GLU A 33 1.43 -10.25 -4.93
CA GLU A 33 1.94 -10.13 -3.56
C GLU A 33 1.88 -8.67 -3.08
N ASP A 34 2.40 -7.73 -3.87
CA ASP A 34 2.32 -6.28 -3.58
C ASP A 34 0.86 -5.84 -3.36
N ARG A 35 -0.07 -6.35 -4.18
CA ARG A 35 -1.50 -6.06 -4.04
C ARG A 35 -2.04 -6.59 -2.71
N ASN A 36 -1.66 -7.79 -2.31
CA ASN A 36 -2.12 -8.40 -1.06
C ASN A 36 -1.62 -7.60 0.16
N ASP A 37 -0.41 -7.06 0.10
CA ASP A 37 0.09 -6.16 1.14
C ASP A 37 -0.76 -4.89 1.26
N VAL A 38 -1.14 -4.27 0.14
CA VAL A 38 -2.04 -3.10 0.15
C VAL A 38 -3.42 -3.45 0.76
N ILE A 39 -3.94 -4.65 0.51
CA ILE A 39 -5.19 -5.12 1.12
C ILE A 39 -5.03 -5.29 2.63
N GLU A 40 -3.91 -5.85 3.08
CA GLU A 40 -3.63 -6.02 4.51
C GLU A 40 -3.49 -4.66 5.22
N VAL A 41 -2.84 -3.67 4.58
CA VAL A 41 -2.80 -2.28 5.07
C VAL A 41 -4.22 -1.73 5.24
N LYS A 42 -5.11 -1.92 4.25
CA LYS A 42 -6.51 -1.49 4.32
C LYS A 42 -7.27 -2.17 5.46
N ASP A 43 -7.11 -3.47 5.63
CA ASP A 43 -7.76 -4.23 6.70
C ASP A 43 -7.30 -3.74 8.09
N ARG A 44 -5.98 -3.67 8.31
CA ARG A 44 -5.41 -3.18 9.58
C ARG A 44 -5.85 -1.75 9.89
N PHE A 45 -5.92 -0.88 8.88
CA PHE A 45 -6.42 0.48 9.05
C PHE A 45 -7.89 0.50 9.47
N ASN A 46 -8.75 -0.21 8.74
CA ASN A 46 -10.19 -0.24 8.99
C ASN A 46 -10.56 -0.87 10.35
N ARG A 47 -9.74 -1.81 10.84
CA ARG A 47 -9.88 -2.39 12.19
C ARG A 47 -9.32 -1.51 13.31
N GLY A 48 -8.67 -0.39 12.97
CA GLY A 48 -8.04 0.49 13.96
C GLY A 48 -6.76 -0.09 14.58
N HIS A 49 -6.15 -1.11 13.97
CA HIS A 49 -4.98 -1.80 14.51
C HIS A 49 -3.67 -1.03 14.22
N MET A 50 -3.59 0.25 14.65
CA MET A 50 -2.54 1.20 14.25
C MET A 50 -1.11 0.74 14.57
N GLY A 51 -0.88 0.11 15.73
CA GLY A 51 0.45 -0.41 16.08
C GLY A 51 0.90 -1.54 15.14
N SER A 52 -0.03 -2.39 14.73
CA SER A 52 0.25 -3.46 13.77
C SER A 52 0.39 -2.92 12.34
N LEU A 53 -0.38 -1.89 11.97
CA LEU A 53 -0.34 -1.24 10.67
C LEU A 53 1.05 -0.66 10.42
N ARG A 54 1.56 0.13 11.38
CA ARG A 54 2.90 0.71 11.29
C ARG A 54 3.98 -0.36 11.13
N THR A 55 3.97 -1.36 12.01
CA THR A 55 4.98 -2.44 11.98
C THR A 55 4.92 -3.24 10.68
N PHE A 56 3.73 -3.42 10.12
CA PHE A 56 3.53 -4.08 8.83
C PHE A 56 4.14 -3.26 7.69
N ILE A 57 3.78 -1.97 7.58
CA ILE A 57 4.31 -1.06 6.56
C ILE A 57 5.84 -0.96 6.65
N GLU A 58 6.43 -0.87 7.85
CA GLU A 58 7.89 -0.83 8.03
C GLU A 58 8.62 -2.06 7.45
N ARG A 59 7.95 -3.22 7.42
CA ARG A 59 8.51 -4.49 6.92
C ARG A 59 8.21 -4.79 5.47
N MET A 60 7.34 -4.01 4.83
CA MET A 60 7.08 -4.14 3.39
C MET A 60 8.33 -3.83 2.57
N ASP A 61 8.41 -4.44 1.40
CA ASP A 61 9.42 -4.11 0.41
C ASP A 61 9.34 -2.62 0.03
N THR A 62 10.49 -2.05 -0.36
CA THR A 62 10.61 -0.60 -0.56
C THR A 62 9.62 -0.06 -1.58
N HIS A 63 9.47 -0.73 -2.72
CA HIS A 63 8.60 -0.27 -3.81
C HIS A 63 7.11 -0.19 -3.42
N PRO A 64 6.46 -1.28 -2.95
CA PRO A 64 5.05 -1.20 -2.54
C PRO A 64 4.85 -0.31 -1.31
N ARG A 65 5.83 -0.24 -0.40
CA ARG A 65 5.77 0.61 0.80
C ARG A 65 5.68 2.09 0.46
N GLU A 66 6.50 2.57 -0.46
CA GLU A 66 6.46 3.97 -0.92
C GLU A 66 5.10 4.30 -1.53
N GLY A 67 4.56 3.40 -2.37
CA GLY A 67 3.22 3.54 -2.92
C GLY A 67 2.14 3.66 -1.84
N VAL A 68 2.20 2.81 -0.81
CA VAL A 68 1.28 2.86 0.34
C VAL A 68 1.40 4.18 1.11
N VAL A 69 2.61 4.62 1.43
CA VAL A 69 2.86 5.85 2.20
C VAL A 69 2.34 7.07 1.45
N LEU A 70 2.61 7.17 0.15
CA LEU A 70 2.11 8.25 -0.70
C LEU A 70 0.59 8.23 -0.81
N ALA A 71 -0.01 7.04 -0.99
CA ALA A 71 -1.46 6.89 -1.05
C ALA A 71 -2.14 7.30 0.27
N LEU A 72 -1.57 6.90 1.41
CA LEU A 72 -2.08 7.29 2.73
C LEU A 72 -1.90 8.79 2.98
N ALA A 73 -0.80 9.40 2.53
CA ALA A 73 -0.62 10.85 2.63
C ALA A 73 -1.67 11.60 1.81
N ALA A 74 -2.00 11.11 0.61
CA ALA A 74 -3.06 11.68 -0.22
C ALA A 74 -4.46 11.51 0.39
N ASP A 75 -4.72 10.38 1.07
CA ASP A 75 -6.03 10.09 1.68
C ASP A 75 -6.22 10.74 3.06
N LEU A 76 -5.15 10.91 3.86
CA LEU A 76 -5.21 11.26 5.28
C LEU A 76 -4.40 12.50 5.65
N GLY A 77 -3.56 13.00 4.75
CA GLY A 77 -2.65 14.12 4.96
C GLY A 77 -1.25 13.68 5.43
N GLU A 78 -0.25 14.48 5.07
CA GLU A 78 1.16 14.27 5.43
C GLU A 78 1.39 14.24 6.94
N ASP A 79 0.72 15.14 7.69
CA ASP A 79 0.77 15.18 9.15
C ASP A 79 0.29 13.87 9.78
N TRP A 80 -0.71 13.22 9.18
CA TRP A 80 -1.22 11.94 9.67
C TRP A 80 -0.16 10.85 9.47
N VAL A 81 0.47 10.81 8.29
CA VAL A 81 1.51 9.83 7.96
C VAL A 81 2.73 10.01 8.86
N LEU A 82 3.20 11.25 9.05
CA LEU A 82 4.32 11.53 9.95
C LEU A 82 4.00 11.09 11.39
N LYS A 83 2.82 11.45 11.89
CA LYS A 83 2.43 11.14 13.28
C LYS A 83 2.23 9.64 13.53
N ASN A 84 1.62 8.92 12.59
CA ASN A 84 1.20 7.53 12.83
C ASN A 84 2.19 6.50 12.29
N LEU A 85 2.90 6.83 11.20
CA LEU A 85 3.80 5.91 10.50
C LEU A 85 5.27 6.34 10.59
N GLY A 86 5.55 7.63 10.85
CA GLY A 86 6.91 8.14 10.97
C GLY A 86 7.60 8.44 9.64
N TYR A 87 6.85 8.48 8.53
CA TYR A 87 7.39 8.86 7.22
C TYR A 87 7.14 10.34 6.93
N GLU A 88 8.16 11.02 6.42
CA GLU A 88 8.00 12.34 5.81
C GLU A 88 7.70 12.17 4.33
N VAL A 89 6.61 12.78 3.88
CA VAL A 89 6.29 12.90 2.45
C VAL A 89 6.59 14.33 2.04
N ARG A 90 7.37 14.49 0.96
CA ARG A 90 7.71 15.79 0.39
C ARG A 90 7.29 15.74 -1.08
N VAL A 91 6.30 16.56 -1.43
CA VAL A 91 5.77 16.69 -2.79
C VAL A 91 6.28 17.98 -3.43
#